data_AF-A0A956DT55-F1
#
_entry.id   AF-A0A956DT55-F1
#
_cell.length_a   1.000
_cell.length_b   1.000
_cell.length_c   1.000
_cell.angle_alpha   90.00
_cell.angle_beta   90.00
_cell.angle_gamma   90.00
#
_symmetry.space_group_name_H-M   'P 1'
#
loop_
_entity.id
_entity.type
_entity.pdbx_description
1 polymer ?
#
loop_
_entity_poly.entity_id
_entity_poly.type
_entity_poly.pdbx_seq_one_letter_code
_entity_poly.pdbx_strand_id
1 'polypeptide(L)'
;MADDAAQDAAPDEEDAHSPFAGVGSSTVNVTLELPPRREGEAPRVVHIIGTAHVSRHSVEEVRRVIEAIRPDTVCVELDPVRYEALTDDSRWRKLDIFQVIRQKKVLFLMASLALQAYQRSIGEQLGVKPGSELLEAVRAAEDVGAEVVFADRDVQATLRRTWANLRFSNKVKLIGALLASVMGGEGEEIDEARIEALADRRWRGRFVTEFAEAVPDVKEPLIDERDQYLMSSIEDAPGQTLVAVVGAAHVGGMTKQIGRKTDRDALAQIPPPGLAGRLLKWIIPAIILGAFYWGFTKHQGENFVHMVYAWILPNAVVAGVLTLVAGGKLLSVATAIVASPITSLNPTIGAGMVVGLVEAWLRKPTVEDCEKLGKEVNTWSGFWRNPFSRILIVAVAATIGSALGAYIGATWVLTLL
;
A
#
# COMPACT_ATOMS: atom_id res chain seq x y z
N MET A 1 -46.01 39.54 15.64
CA MET A 1 -44.92 40.45 15.24
C MET A 1 -43.93 40.44 16.39
N ALA A 2 -42.91 39.60 16.29
CA ALA A 2 -41.81 39.53 17.24
C ALA A 2 -40.60 38.96 16.47
N ASP A 3 -39.56 39.78 16.41
CA ASP A 3 -38.21 39.51 15.91
C ASP A 3 -37.57 38.31 16.62
N ASP A 4 -36.77 37.54 15.89
CA ASP A 4 -35.77 36.66 16.48
C ASP A 4 -34.39 37.11 15.95
N ALA A 5 -33.66 37.80 16.83
CA ALA A 5 -32.37 38.40 16.56
C ALA A 5 -31.26 37.43 16.96
N ALA A 6 -30.23 37.37 16.10
CA ALA A 6 -28.98 36.66 16.30
C ALA A 6 -28.36 36.91 17.69
N GLN A 7 -28.00 35.84 18.39
CA GLN A 7 -27.05 35.88 19.50
C GLN A 7 -25.70 35.37 19.04
N ASP A 8 -24.81 36.32 18.85
CA ASP A 8 -23.37 36.15 18.73
C ASP A 8 -22.84 35.79 20.12
N ALA A 9 -22.33 34.56 20.29
CA ALA A 9 -21.73 34.11 21.54
C ALA A 9 -20.27 34.60 21.59
N ALA A 10 -19.96 35.44 22.58
CA ALA A 10 -18.60 35.90 22.85
C ALA A 10 -17.69 34.72 23.26
N PRO A 11 -16.39 34.75 22.92
CA PRO A 11 -15.44 33.69 23.29
C PRO A 11 -15.13 33.73 24.80
N ASP A 12 -14.99 32.54 25.38
CA ASP A 12 -14.69 32.31 26.80
C ASP A 12 -13.33 32.92 27.23
N GLU A 13 -13.29 33.53 28.42
CA GLU A 13 -12.14 34.26 28.97
C GLU A 13 -10.91 33.38 29.31
N GLU A 14 -10.96 32.06 29.11
CA GLU A 14 -9.81 31.15 29.32
C GLU A 14 -8.73 31.25 28.22
N ASP A 15 -9.03 31.84 27.06
CA ASP A 15 -8.11 31.92 25.92
C ASP A 15 -7.06 33.06 26.00
N ALA A 16 -7.18 33.99 26.96
CA ALA A 16 -6.39 35.23 26.97
C ALA A 16 -4.92 35.09 27.42
N HIS A 17 -4.54 33.97 28.05
CA HIS A 17 -3.17 33.69 28.51
C HIS A 17 -2.53 32.48 27.84
N SER A 18 -3.18 31.95 26.81
CA SER A 18 -2.69 30.83 26.03
C SER A 18 -1.68 31.32 24.98
N PRO A 19 -0.53 30.64 24.77
CA PRO A 19 0.33 30.90 23.60
C PRO A 19 -0.41 30.65 22.26
N PHE A 20 -1.65 30.16 22.31
CA PHE A 20 -2.57 29.97 21.21
C PHE A 20 -3.51 31.17 20.95
N ALA A 21 -3.33 32.32 21.62
CA ALA A 21 -4.11 33.53 21.34
C ALA A 21 -3.93 33.97 19.87
N GLY A 22 -4.93 33.67 19.02
CA GLY A 22 -4.91 33.90 17.57
C GLY A 22 -4.79 32.62 16.71
N VAL A 23 -4.53 31.47 17.32
CA VAL A 23 -4.64 30.14 16.72
C VAL A 23 -6.01 29.60 17.12
N GLY A 24 -6.98 29.61 16.20
CA GLY A 24 -8.35 29.21 16.51
C GLY A 24 -8.41 27.88 17.27
N SER A 25 -9.22 27.85 18.34
CA SER A 25 -9.47 26.77 19.31
C SER A 25 -9.62 25.34 18.73
N SER A 26 -9.81 25.18 17.42
CA SER A 26 -9.99 23.90 16.72
C SER A 26 -8.73 23.25 16.13
N THR A 27 -7.55 23.84 16.33
CA THR A 27 -6.34 23.57 15.52
C THR A 27 -5.32 22.64 16.19
N VAL A 28 -5.09 22.78 17.50
CA VAL A 28 -4.34 21.79 18.28
C VAL A 28 -5.34 20.77 18.77
N ASN A 29 -5.28 19.55 18.24
CA ASN A 29 -6.23 18.54 18.65
C ASN A 29 -5.98 18.08 20.09
N VAL A 30 -4.70 18.04 20.52
CA VAL A 30 -4.30 17.60 21.87
C VAL A 30 -2.94 18.19 22.24
N THR A 31 -2.81 18.74 23.45
CA THR A 31 -1.50 19.01 24.08
C THR A 31 -1.28 18.00 25.21
N LEU A 32 -0.11 17.38 25.24
CA LEU A 32 0.26 16.33 26.19
C LEU A 32 1.54 16.72 26.93
N GLU A 33 1.60 16.40 28.22
CA GLU A 33 2.84 16.42 28.99
C GLU A 33 3.41 15.01 29.07
N LEU A 34 4.64 14.85 28.60
CA LEU A 34 5.43 13.63 28.72
C LEU A 34 6.40 13.74 29.91
N PRO A 35 6.69 12.61 30.58
CA PRO A 35 7.69 12.60 31.62
C PRO A 35 9.08 13.01 31.06
N PRO A 36 9.94 13.58 31.92
CA PRO A 36 11.31 13.92 31.55
C PRO A 36 12.10 12.68 31.14
N ARG A 37 13.07 12.84 30.23
CA ARG A 37 13.92 11.73 29.78
C ARG A 37 14.92 11.31 30.84
N ARG A 38 15.39 12.28 31.63
CA ARG A 38 16.31 12.05 32.75
C ARG A 38 15.74 12.66 34.02
N GLU A 39 16.05 12.00 35.13
CA GLU A 39 15.69 12.48 36.46
C GLU A 39 16.31 13.88 36.68
N GLY A 40 15.45 14.88 36.95
CA GLY A 40 15.85 16.29 37.11
C GLY A 40 15.67 17.19 35.89
N GLU A 41 15.22 16.67 34.74
CA GLU A 41 14.80 17.49 33.59
C GLU A 41 13.35 17.98 33.74
N ALA A 42 13.01 19.06 33.03
CA ALA A 42 11.64 19.55 32.94
C ALA A 42 10.73 18.54 32.18
N PRO A 43 9.42 18.49 32.49
CA PRO A 43 8.45 17.77 31.67
C PRO A 43 8.52 18.23 30.22
N ARG A 44 8.30 17.31 29.29
CA ARG A 44 8.28 17.63 27.86
C ARG A 44 6.85 17.89 27.41
N VAL A 45 6.64 18.84 26.52
CA VAL A 45 5.32 19.19 25.99
C VAL A 45 5.23 18.75 24.54
N VAL A 46 4.16 18.04 24.20
CA VAL A 46 3.88 17.59 22.84
C VAL A 46 2.56 18.17 22.36
N HIS A 47 2.59 18.93 21.27
CA HIS A 47 1.40 19.44 20.60
C HIS A 47 1.08 18.57 19.39
N ILE A 48 -0.09 17.92 19.37
CA ILE A 48 -0.51 17.06 18.28
C ILE A 48 -1.48 17.81 17.36
N ILE A 49 -1.07 17.98 16.11
CA ILE A 49 -1.85 18.56 15.01
C ILE A 49 -2.37 17.41 14.15
N GLY A 50 -3.69 17.29 14.05
CA GLY A 50 -4.35 16.28 13.22
C GLY A 50 -4.85 16.91 11.94
N THR A 51 -4.38 16.41 10.81
CA THR A 51 -4.57 17.02 9.50
C THR A 51 -5.49 16.19 8.62
N ALA A 52 -6.09 16.84 7.62
CA ALA A 52 -6.77 16.15 6.52
C ALA A 52 -5.87 16.17 5.29
N HIS A 53 -5.46 14.99 4.81
CA HIS A 53 -4.42 14.78 3.78
C HIS A 53 -4.66 15.37 2.37
N VAL A 54 -5.69 16.20 2.19
CA VAL A 54 -6.07 16.87 0.93
C VAL A 54 -6.63 18.28 1.17
N SER A 55 -6.23 18.95 2.26
CA SER A 55 -6.81 20.23 2.69
C SER A 55 -5.78 21.36 2.67
N ARG A 56 -6.02 22.42 1.87
CA ARG A 56 -5.21 23.65 1.90
C ARG A 56 -5.17 24.27 3.29
N HIS A 57 -6.30 24.27 3.96
CA HIS A 57 -6.40 24.77 5.33
C HIS A 57 -5.43 24.05 6.26
N SER A 58 -5.29 22.72 6.14
CA SER A 58 -4.36 21.96 6.99
C SER A 58 -2.90 22.30 6.71
N VAL A 59 -2.55 22.65 5.46
CA VAL A 59 -1.19 23.09 5.10
C VAL A 59 -0.85 24.42 5.77
N GLU A 60 -1.72 25.41 5.63
CA GLU A 60 -1.54 26.76 6.20
C GLU A 60 -1.55 26.73 7.74
N GLU A 61 -2.38 25.88 8.32
CA GLU A 61 -2.51 25.69 9.76
C GLU A 61 -1.26 25.07 10.37
N VAL A 62 -0.72 24.00 9.76
CA VAL A 62 0.53 23.35 10.19
C VAL A 62 1.67 24.35 10.24
N ARG A 63 1.85 25.16 9.18
CA ARG A 63 2.90 26.19 9.14
C ARG A 63 2.73 27.19 10.28
N ARG A 64 1.52 27.76 10.43
CA ARG A 64 1.24 28.77 11.47
C ARG A 64 1.55 28.25 12.87
N VAL A 65 1.17 27.01 13.18
CA VAL A 65 1.40 26.43 14.51
C VAL A 65 2.90 26.21 14.76
N ILE A 66 3.64 25.68 13.78
CA ILE A 66 5.08 25.46 13.92
C ILE A 66 5.83 26.79 14.07
N GLU A 67 5.46 27.82 13.30
CA GLU A 67 6.06 29.16 13.39
C GLU A 67 5.75 29.86 14.72
N ALA A 68 4.55 29.64 15.27
CA ALA A 68 4.14 30.21 16.56
C ALA A 68 4.82 29.53 17.75
N ILE A 69 4.83 28.18 17.77
CA ILE A 69 5.38 27.38 18.88
C ILE A 69 6.91 27.40 18.86
N ARG A 70 7.52 27.41 17.66
CA ARG A 70 8.97 27.23 17.45
C ARG A 70 9.53 26.05 18.25
N PRO A 71 9.04 24.82 17.99
CA PRO A 71 9.42 23.64 18.76
C PRO A 71 10.90 23.26 18.57
N ASP A 72 11.44 22.47 19.49
CA ASP A 72 12.75 21.83 19.33
C ASP A 72 12.70 20.74 18.26
N THR A 73 11.56 20.07 18.11
CA THR A 73 11.39 18.92 17.21
C THR A 73 9.99 18.87 16.60
N VAL A 74 9.94 18.59 15.30
CA VAL A 74 8.71 18.33 14.55
C VAL A 74 8.68 16.87 14.12
N CYS A 75 7.70 16.13 14.65
CA CYS A 75 7.44 14.74 14.29
C CYS A 75 6.39 14.69 13.17
N VAL A 76 6.64 13.95 12.10
CA VAL A 76 5.71 13.82 10.97
C VAL A 76 5.27 12.38 10.75
N GLU A 77 3.99 12.16 10.40
CA GLU A 77 3.45 10.86 9.97
C GLU A 77 3.94 10.46 8.56
N LEU A 78 5.26 10.43 8.39
CA LEU A 78 5.95 9.97 7.20
C LEU A 78 7.10 9.06 7.61
N ASP A 79 7.32 8.03 6.80
CA ASP A 79 8.56 7.28 6.77
C ASP A 79 9.52 7.91 5.72
N PRO A 80 10.84 7.69 5.82
CA PRO A 80 11.80 8.28 4.88
C PRO A 80 11.52 7.92 3.41
N VAL A 81 11.05 6.70 3.14
CA VAL A 81 10.73 6.23 1.77
C VAL A 81 9.51 6.97 1.20
N ARG A 82 8.53 7.30 2.04
CA ARG A 82 7.39 8.16 1.66
C ARG A 82 7.77 9.62 1.51
N TYR A 83 8.62 10.15 2.39
CA TYR A 83 9.12 11.51 2.26
C TYR A 83 9.87 11.71 0.94
N GLU A 84 10.80 10.80 0.62
CA GLU A 84 11.47 10.76 -0.67
C GLU A 84 10.47 10.64 -1.83
N ALA A 85 9.42 9.84 -1.71
CA ALA A 85 8.41 9.72 -2.78
C ALA A 85 7.62 11.01 -3.03
N LEU A 86 7.43 11.81 -1.99
CA LEU A 86 6.65 13.06 -2.05
C LEU A 86 7.50 14.24 -2.55
N THR A 87 8.82 14.21 -2.29
CA THR A 87 9.79 15.25 -2.65
C THR A 87 10.55 14.96 -3.96
N ASP A 88 10.84 13.70 -4.25
CA ASP A 88 11.60 13.26 -5.42
C ASP A 88 10.67 12.58 -6.44
N ASP A 89 10.15 13.39 -7.38
CA ASP A 89 9.38 12.89 -8.53
C ASP A 89 10.21 11.90 -9.40
N SER A 90 11.54 11.85 -9.19
CA SER A 90 12.49 11.01 -9.92
C SER A 90 12.85 9.70 -9.21
N ARG A 91 12.15 9.31 -8.12
CA ARG A 91 12.36 8.01 -7.45
C ARG A 91 12.29 6.81 -8.40
N TRP A 92 11.46 6.91 -9.45
CA TRP A 92 11.36 5.92 -10.52
C TRP A 92 12.69 5.66 -11.23
N ARG A 93 13.59 6.66 -11.27
CA ARG A 93 14.94 6.56 -11.85
C ARG A 93 15.84 5.56 -11.14
N LYS A 94 15.56 5.28 -9.87
CA LYS A 94 16.42 4.44 -9.01
C LYS A 94 15.92 2.99 -8.91
N LEU A 95 14.73 2.67 -9.43
CA LEU A 95 14.17 1.32 -9.39
C LEU A 95 14.80 0.45 -10.49
N ASP A 96 15.66 -0.48 -10.11
CA ASP A 96 16.14 -1.53 -11.01
C ASP A 96 15.02 -2.56 -11.28
N ILE A 97 14.52 -2.56 -12.51
CA ILE A 97 13.45 -3.44 -12.99
C ILE A 97 13.81 -4.91 -12.82
N PHE A 98 15.07 -5.27 -13.05
CA PHE A 98 15.53 -6.63 -12.86
C PHE A 98 15.46 -7.03 -11.38
N GLN A 99 15.75 -6.09 -10.48
CA GLN A 99 15.63 -6.31 -9.04
C GLN A 99 14.17 -6.49 -8.62
N VAL A 100 13.24 -5.66 -9.12
CA VAL A 100 11.81 -5.78 -8.82
C VAL A 100 11.24 -7.13 -9.26
N ILE A 101 11.56 -7.57 -10.48
CA ILE A 101 11.11 -8.86 -11.03
C ILE A 101 11.71 -10.01 -10.23
N ARG A 102 13.02 -9.97 -9.95
CA ARG A 102 13.73 -10.99 -9.17
C ARG A 102 13.20 -11.10 -7.73
N GLN A 103 12.78 -9.98 -7.13
CA GLN A 103 12.25 -9.93 -5.77
C GLN A 103 10.75 -10.26 -5.68
N LYS A 104 10.09 -10.68 -6.78
CA LYS A 104 8.64 -10.98 -6.81
C LYS A 104 7.74 -9.78 -6.47
N LYS A 105 8.25 -8.56 -6.65
CA LYS A 105 7.54 -7.32 -6.29
C LYS A 105 6.69 -6.75 -7.41
N VAL A 106 6.63 -7.40 -8.57
CA VAL A 106 5.90 -6.97 -9.78
C VAL A 106 4.44 -6.59 -9.47
N LEU A 107 3.68 -7.52 -8.89
CA LEU A 107 2.26 -7.30 -8.60
C LEU A 107 2.04 -6.17 -7.57
N PHE A 108 2.92 -6.10 -6.57
CA PHE A 108 2.89 -5.04 -5.57
C PHE A 108 3.21 -3.67 -6.18
N LEU A 109 4.19 -3.61 -7.07
CA LEU A 109 4.54 -2.38 -7.78
C LEU A 109 3.37 -1.91 -8.64
N MET A 110 2.69 -2.83 -9.34
CA MET A 110 1.47 -2.51 -10.09
C MET A 110 0.36 -1.96 -9.19
N ALA A 111 0.11 -2.59 -8.05
CA ALA A 111 -0.88 -2.09 -7.09
C ALA A 111 -0.51 -0.69 -6.56
N SER A 112 0.77 -0.45 -6.26
CA SER A 112 1.25 0.85 -5.80
C SER A 112 1.16 1.93 -6.87
N LEU A 113 1.30 1.56 -8.14
CA LEU A 113 1.17 2.45 -9.29
C LEU A 113 -0.30 2.81 -9.55
N ALA A 114 -1.18 1.83 -9.48
CA ALA A 114 -2.63 2.05 -9.60
C ALA A 114 -3.16 2.94 -8.46
N LEU A 115 -2.71 2.70 -7.23
CA LEU A 115 -3.09 3.53 -6.09
C LEU A 115 -2.57 4.96 -6.22
N GLN A 116 -1.33 5.15 -6.67
CA GLN A 116 -0.78 6.49 -6.92
C GLN A 116 -1.52 7.22 -8.05
N ALA A 117 -1.92 6.51 -9.11
CA ALA A 117 -2.74 7.06 -10.19
C ALA A 117 -4.07 7.61 -9.63
N TYR A 118 -4.75 6.80 -8.83
CA TYR A 118 -6.00 7.16 -8.15
C TYR A 118 -5.84 8.33 -7.18
N GLN A 119 -4.74 8.35 -6.40
CA GLN A 119 -4.44 9.45 -5.49
C GLN A 119 -4.16 10.76 -6.23
N ARG A 120 -3.47 10.70 -7.37
CA ARG A 120 -3.21 11.88 -8.22
C ARG A 120 -4.49 12.43 -8.83
N SER A 121 -5.38 11.56 -9.34
CA SER A 121 -6.65 12.02 -9.93
C SER A 121 -7.54 12.74 -8.92
N ILE A 122 -7.54 12.32 -7.64
CA ILE A 122 -8.25 13.02 -6.57
C ILE A 122 -7.57 14.34 -6.21
N GLY A 123 -6.23 14.36 -6.14
CA GLY A 123 -5.46 15.56 -5.82
C GLY A 123 -5.59 16.68 -6.86
N GLU A 124 -5.70 16.34 -8.14
CA GLU A 124 -5.91 17.30 -9.24
C GLU A 124 -7.29 17.97 -9.14
N GLN A 125 -8.34 17.24 -8.75
CA GLN A 125 -9.68 17.80 -8.58
C GLN A 125 -9.79 18.75 -7.38
N LEU A 126 -9.00 18.52 -6.32
CA LEU A 126 -9.00 19.33 -5.10
C LEU A 126 -7.92 20.42 -5.10
N GLY A 127 -7.06 20.46 -6.12
CA GLY A 127 -5.99 21.45 -6.25
C GLY A 127 -4.93 21.39 -5.14
N VAL A 128 -4.77 20.25 -4.48
CA VAL A 128 -3.79 19.99 -3.41
C VAL A 128 -3.19 18.60 -3.60
N LYS A 129 -1.85 18.51 -3.65
CA LYS A 129 -1.14 17.22 -3.72
C LYS A 129 -1.35 16.48 -2.39
N PRO A 130 -1.83 15.23 -2.37
CA PRO A 130 -1.94 14.47 -1.12
C PRO A 130 -0.60 14.40 -0.39
N GLY A 131 -0.60 14.63 0.93
CA GLY A 131 0.62 14.69 1.74
C GLY A 131 1.30 16.07 1.78
N SER A 132 0.69 17.11 1.21
CA SER A 132 1.24 18.47 1.23
C SER A 132 1.38 19.03 2.64
N GLU A 133 0.45 18.70 3.54
CA GLU A 133 0.47 19.10 4.94
C GLU A 133 1.67 18.52 5.71
N LEU A 134 2.05 17.27 5.40
CA LEU A 134 3.21 16.63 6.01
C LEU A 134 4.52 17.17 5.43
N LEU A 135 4.57 17.46 4.13
CA LEU A 135 5.72 18.15 3.52
C LEU A 135 5.89 19.57 4.07
N GLU A 136 4.78 20.27 4.29
CA GLU A 136 4.81 21.62 4.83
C GLU A 136 5.28 21.63 6.28
N ALA A 137 4.93 20.61 7.08
CA ALA A 137 5.48 20.42 8.42
C ALA A 137 7.02 20.33 8.40
N VAL A 138 7.58 19.54 7.46
CA VAL A 138 9.04 19.40 7.30
C VAL A 138 9.67 20.74 6.92
N ARG A 139 9.10 21.46 5.95
CA ARG A 139 9.62 22.78 5.53
C ARG A 139 9.56 23.81 6.66
N ALA A 140 8.43 23.90 7.35
CA ALA A 140 8.26 24.83 8.46
C ALA A 140 9.22 24.50 9.62
N ALA A 141 9.50 23.21 9.86
CA ALA A 141 10.51 22.79 10.83
C ALA A 141 11.92 23.26 10.43
N GLU A 142 12.31 23.08 9.17
CA GLU A 142 13.58 23.57 8.63
C GLU A 142 13.69 25.11 8.74
N ASP A 143 12.62 25.84 8.43
CA ASP A 143 12.55 27.30 8.49
C ASP A 143 12.76 27.83 9.93
N VAL A 144 12.22 27.15 10.95
CA VAL A 144 12.36 27.55 12.36
C VAL A 144 13.61 26.98 13.03
N GLY A 145 14.33 26.07 12.36
CA GLY A 145 15.52 25.40 12.88
C GLY A 145 15.23 24.22 13.81
N ALA A 146 14.05 23.62 13.72
CA ALA A 146 13.65 22.45 14.50
C ALA A 146 14.20 21.14 13.88
N GLU A 147 14.45 20.14 14.72
CA GLU A 147 14.78 18.79 14.26
C GLU A 147 13.55 18.10 13.64
N VAL A 148 13.72 17.37 12.54
CA VAL A 148 12.64 16.63 11.89
C VAL A 148 12.75 15.14 12.20
N VAL A 149 11.68 14.57 12.76
CA VAL A 149 11.57 13.13 13.06
C VAL A 149 10.50 12.50 12.18
N PHE A 150 10.91 11.55 11.33
CA PHE A 150 10.02 10.67 10.58
C PHE A 150 9.42 9.62 11.51
N ALA A 151 8.24 9.89 12.04
CA ALA A 151 7.66 9.14 13.14
C ALA A 151 6.93 7.86 12.70
N ASP A 152 6.63 7.70 11.41
CA ASP A 152 5.86 6.58 10.90
C ASP A 152 6.74 5.38 10.51
N ARG A 153 6.13 4.21 10.45
CA ARG A 153 6.79 2.98 10.00
C ARG A 153 6.69 2.83 8.49
N ASP A 154 7.56 2.00 7.92
CA ASP A 154 7.54 1.68 6.49
C ASP A 154 6.15 1.20 6.03
N VAL A 155 5.58 1.90 5.04
CA VAL A 155 4.26 1.57 4.49
C VAL A 155 4.21 0.20 3.82
N GLN A 156 5.31 -0.30 3.25
CA GLN A 156 5.36 -1.65 2.68
C GLN A 156 5.32 -2.72 3.77
N ALA A 157 6.02 -2.49 4.90
CA ALA A 157 5.93 -3.36 6.07
C ALA A 157 4.48 -3.40 6.57
N THR A 158 3.85 -2.23 6.72
CA THR A 158 2.42 -2.10 7.08
C THR A 158 1.53 -2.93 6.16
N LEU A 159 1.57 -2.69 4.85
CA LEU A 159 0.70 -3.37 3.89
C LEU A 159 0.96 -4.89 3.85
N ARG A 160 2.22 -5.32 3.94
CA ARG A 160 2.56 -6.75 3.97
C ARG A 160 2.08 -7.43 5.25
N ARG A 161 2.17 -6.77 6.40
CA ARG A 161 1.64 -7.27 7.68
C ARG A 161 0.12 -7.38 7.65
N THR A 162 -0.57 -6.34 7.19
CA THR A 162 -2.03 -6.37 6.96
C THR A 162 -2.39 -7.57 6.09
N TRP A 163 -1.69 -7.75 4.96
CA TRP A 163 -1.94 -8.92 4.09
C TRP A 163 -1.62 -10.26 4.76
N ALA A 164 -0.55 -10.35 5.54
CA ALA A 164 -0.16 -11.57 6.23
C ALA A 164 -1.21 -12.01 7.26
N ASN A 165 -1.78 -11.05 8.00
CA ASN A 165 -2.74 -11.29 9.08
C ASN A 165 -4.15 -11.63 8.59
N LEU A 166 -4.48 -11.30 7.34
CA LEU A 166 -5.76 -11.67 6.75
C LEU A 166 -5.95 -13.19 6.62
N ARG A 167 -7.12 -13.67 7.07
CA ARG A 167 -7.63 -15.01 6.77
C ARG A 167 -7.78 -15.21 5.25
N PHE A 168 -7.63 -16.44 4.76
CA PHE A 168 -7.74 -16.75 3.32
C PHE A 168 -9.08 -16.30 2.72
N SER A 169 -10.19 -16.48 3.44
CA SER A 169 -11.51 -15.99 3.01
C SER A 169 -11.55 -14.47 2.82
N ASN A 170 -10.94 -13.71 3.74
CA ASN A 170 -10.89 -12.26 3.67
C ASN A 170 -9.97 -11.77 2.54
N LYS A 171 -8.87 -12.50 2.25
CA LYS A 171 -8.02 -12.26 1.08
C LYS A 171 -8.82 -12.40 -0.22
N VAL A 172 -9.58 -13.49 -0.38
CA VAL A 172 -10.40 -13.72 -1.56
C VAL A 172 -11.48 -12.63 -1.70
N LYS A 173 -12.15 -12.26 -0.61
CA LYS A 173 -13.14 -11.17 -0.61
C LYS A 173 -12.54 -9.83 -1.03
N LEU A 174 -11.38 -9.46 -0.48
CA LEU A 174 -10.70 -8.21 -0.85
C LEU A 174 -10.25 -8.20 -2.30
N ILE A 175 -9.65 -9.29 -2.79
CA ILE A 175 -9.28 -9.43 -4.21
C ILE A 175 -10.53 -9.32 -5.08
N GLY A 176 -11.62 -10.00 -4.71
CA GLY A 176 -12.89 -9.93 -5.42
C GLY A 176 -13.46 -8.52 -5.46
N ALA A 177 -13.45 -7.80 -4.34
CA ALA A 177 -13.92 -6.42 -4.25
C ALA A 177 -13.06 -5.46 -5.09
N LEU A 178 -11.73 -5.59 -5.06
CA LEU A 178 -10.83 -4.79 -5.89
C LEU A 178 -11.02 -5.08 -7.38
N LEU A 179 -11.17 -6.36 -7.76
CA LEU A 179 -11.46 -6.73 -9.15
C LEU A 179 -12.82 -6.18 -9.58
N ALA A 180 -13.84 -6.26 -8.73
CA ALA A 180 -15.15 -5.68 -9.00
C ALA A 180 -15.09 -4.16 -9.13
N SER A 181 -14.28 -3.45 -8.34
CA SER A 181 -14.14 -1.99 -8.48
C SER A 181 -13.44 -1.58 -9.79
N VAL A 182 -12.53 -2.42 -10.30
CA VAL A 182 -11.83 -2.17 -11.57
C VAL A 182 -12.69 -2.59 -12.78
N MET A 183 -13.46 -3.66 -12.67
CA MET A 183 -14.31 -4.20 -13.75
C MET A 183 -15.71 -3.59 -13.79
N GLY A 184 -16.18 -3.00 -12.69
CA GLY A 184 -17.48 -2.32 -12.58
C GLY A 184 -17.51 -0.91 -13.19
N GLY A 185 -16.44 -0.49 -13.88
CA GLY A 185 -16.36 0.80 -14.57
C GLY A 185 -17.18 0.90 -15.86
N GLU A 186 -17.90 -0.16 -16.25
CA GLU A 186 -18.89 -0.12 -17.33
C GLU A 186 -20.30 -0.34 -16.73
N GLY A 187 -20.93 0.73 -16.24
CA GLY A 187 -22.39 0.77 -16.12
C GLY A 187 -23.03 1.30 -14.82
N GLU A 188 -22.30 1.57 -13.74
CA GLU A 188 -22.86 2.34 -12.61
C GLU A 188 -22.41 3.80 -12.73
N GLU A 189 -23.31 4.65 -13.26
CA GLU A 189 -23.19 6.10 -13.08
C GLU A 189 -23.04 6.37 -11.58
N ILE A 190 -21.95 7.06 -11.22
CA ILE A 190 -21.72 7.49 -9.85
C ILE A 190 -22.77 8.58 -9.57
N ASP A 191 -23.86 8.17 -8.94
CA ASP A 191 -24.94 9.07 -8.54
C ASP A 191 -24.40 10.23 -7.68
N GLU A 192 -24.86 11.44 -7.96
CA GLU A 192 -24.47 12.68 -7.29
C GLU A 192 -24.69 12.57 -5.77
N ALA A 193 -25.71 11.83 -5.35
CA ALA A 193 -25.97 11.52 -3.94
C ALA A 193 -24.85 10.70 -3.27
N ARG A 194 -24.14 9.85 -4.03
CA ARG A 194 -23.02 9.03 -3.55
C ARG A 194 -21.73 9.84 -3.50
N ILE A 195 -21.54 10.79 -4.41
CA ILE A 195 -20.45 11.77 -4.39
C ILE A 195 -20.61 12.72 -3.20
N GLU A 196 -21.82 13.19 -2.93
CA GLU A 196 -22.12 14.04 -1.78
C GLU A 196 -21.99 13.28 -0.45
N ALA A 197 -22.37 11.99 -0.41
CA ALA A 197 -22.08 11.11 0.70
C ALA A 197 -20.56 10.92 0.91
N LEU A 198 -19.75 10.81 -0.15
CA LEU A 198 -18.29 10.72 -0.05
C LEU A 198 -17.62 12.04 0.40
N ALA A 199 -18.23 13.17 0.09
CA ALA A 199 -17.75 14.51 0.45
C ALA A 199 -18.07 14.90 1.91
N ASP A 200 -19.07 14.26 2.54
CA ASP A 200 -19.47 14.54 3.91
C ASP A 200 -18.37 14.11 4.90
N ARG A 201 -17.94 15.04 5.77
CA ARG A 201 -16.98 14.77 6.85
C ARG A 201 -17.48 13.65 7.78
N ARG A 202 -18.81 13.48 7.92
CA ARG A 202 -19.41 12.40 8.72
C ARG A 202 -19.34 11.02 8.05
N TRP A 203 -19.21 10.93 6.73
CA TRP A 203 -19.10 9.64 6.04
C TRP A 203 -17.67 9.11 6.10
N ARG A 204 -16.65 9.98 6.03
CA ARG A 204 -15.24 9.59 6.20
C ARG A 204 -14.98 8.92 7.56
N GLY A 205 -15.56 9.45 8.64
CA GLY A 205 -15.48 8.83 9.97
C GLY A 205 -16.28 7.53 10.10
N ARG A 206 -17.51 7.49 9.55
CA ARG A 206 -18.38 6.30 9.61
C ARG A 206 -17.88 5.14 8.75
N PHE A 207 -17.41 5.39 7.53
CA PHE A 207 -16.86 4.35 6.65
C PHE A 207 -15.60 3.72 7.22
N VAL A 208 -14.68 4.52 7.79
CA VAL A 208 -13.48 3.98 8.45
C VAL A 208 -13.87 3.13 9.65
N THR A 209 -14.86 3.57 10.44
CA THR A 209 -15.33 2.82 11.62
C THR A 209 -16.06 1.54 11.22
N GLU A 210 -17.02 1.60 10.29
CA GLU A 210 -17.78 0.45 9.78
C GLU A 210 -16.88 -0.55 9.03
N PHE A 211 -15.91 -0.08 8.24
CA PHE A 211 -14.94 -0.94 7.57
C PHE A 211 -13.98 -1.60 8.57
N ALA A 212 -13.56 -0.86 9.60
CA ALA A 212 -12.71 -1.38 10.67
C ALA A 212 -13.44 -2.41 11.56
N GLU A 213 -14.76 -2.26 11.75
CA GLU A 213 -15.62 -3.24 12.40
C GLU A 213 -15.93 -4.45 11.51
N ALA A 214 -16.08 -4.25 10.20
CA ALA A 214 -16.32 -5.32 9.23
C ALA A 214 -15.09 -6.19 8.96
N VAL A 215 -13.88 -5.63 9.11
CA VAL A 215 -12.62 -6.36 8.87
C VAL A 215 -11.60 -6.08 10.00
N PRO A 216 -11.84 -6.59 11.23
CA PRO A 216 -10.97 -6.35 12.38
C PRO A 216 -9.54 -6.83 12.15
N ASP A 217 -9.34 -7.91 11.37
CA ASP A 217 -8.03 -8.41 10.93
C ASP A 217 -7.19 -7.38 10.14
N VAL A 218 -7.83 -6.34 9.58
CA VAL A 218 -7.18 -5.23 8.86
C VAL A 218 -6.94 -4.05 9.77
N LYS A 219 -7.90 -3.74 10.66
CA LYS A 219 -7.82 -2.61 11.59
C LYS A 219 -6.57 -2.69 12.46
N GLU A 220 -6.34 -3.84 13.08
CA GLU A 220 -5.25 -4.00 14.06
C GLU A 220 -3.88 -3.71 13.42
N PRO A 221 -3.48 -4.30 12.28
CA PRO A 221 -2.21 -3.95 11.66
C PRO A 221 -2.22 -2.57 11.01
N LEU A 222 -3.31 -2.14 10.36
CA LEU A 222 -3.28 -0.92 9.54
C LEU A 222 -3.39 0.36 10.38
N ILE A 223 -4.07 0.30 11.52
CA ILE A 223 -4.41 1.44 12.37
C ILE A 223 -3.79 1.26 13.76
N ASP A 224 -4.20 0.23 14.53
CA ASP A 224 -3.85 0.16 15.96
C ASP A 224 -2.33 -0.07 16.19
N GLU A 225 -1.68 -0.95 15.43
CA GLU A 225 -0.22 -1.13 15.46
C GLU A 225 0.51 0.14 14.98
N ARG A 226 -0.08 0.89 14.06
CA ARG A 226 0.52 2.10 13.50
C ARG A 226 0.44 3.24 14.51
N ASP A 227 -0.66 3.36 15.23
CA ASP A 227 -0.84 4.31 16.34
C ASP A 227 0.18 4.07 17.45
N GLN A 228 0.43 2.79 17.79
CA GLN A 228 1.45 2.40 18.77
C GLN A 228 2.85 2.83 18.29
N TYR A 229 3.19 2.54 17.03
CA TYR A 229 4.48 2.91 16.46
C TYR A 229 4.67 4.43 16.44
N LEU A 230 3.67 5.18 15.96
CA LEU A 230 3.70 6.64 15.87
C LEU A 230 3.89 7.28 17.24
N MET A 231 3.07 6.89 18.22
CA MET A 231 3.14 7.46 19.57
C MET A 231 4.48 7.14 20.23
N SER A 232 4.94 5.88 20.16
CA SER A 232 6.25 5.49 20.68
C SER A 232 7.40 6.25 20.00
N SER A 233 7.30 6.52 18.70
CA SER A 233 8.30 7.32 17.98
C SER A 233 8.33 8.78 18.43
N ILE A 234 7.16 9.37 18.70
CA ILE A 234 7.04 10.74 19.22
C ILE A 234 7.56 10.83 20.66
N GLU A 235 7.31 9.84 21.51
CA GLU A 235 7.87 9.81 22.88
C GLU A 235 9.40 9.74 22.88
N ASP A 236 9.96 9.02 21.90
CA ASP A 236 11.40 8.85 21.67
C ASP A 236 12.02 9.96 20.80
N ALA A 237 11.26 11.00 20.44
CA ALA A 237 11.82 12.17 19.76
C ALA A 237 12.56 13.10 20.75
N PRO A 238 13.69 13.71 20.33
CA PRO A 238 14.46 14.65 21.16
C PRO A 238 13.70 15.95 21.40
N GLY A 239 14.26 16.82 22.26
CA GLY A 239 13.67 18.12 22.58
C GLY A 239 12.74 18.13 23.82
N GLN A 240 12.42 19.34 24.27
CA GLN A 240 11.47 19.61 25.35
C GLN A 240 10.10 20.00 24.82
N THR A 241 10.05 20.79 23.75
CA THR A 241 8.81 21.18 23.08
C THR A 241 8.74 20.54 21.70
N LEU A 242 7.74 19.70 21.50
CA LEU A 242 7.54 18.93 20.27
C LEU A 242 6.21 19.29 19.62
N VAL A 243 6.20 19.28 18.28
CA VAL A 243 4.97 19.34 17.48
C VAL A 243 4.87 18.07 16.65
N ALA A 244 3.78 17.32 16.78
CA ALA A 244 3.52 16.12 15.98
C ALA A 244 2.41 16.41 14.95
N VAL A 245 2.73 16.26 13.66
CA VAL A 245 1.78 16.42 12.55
C VAL A 245 1.39 15.06 12.01
N VAL A 246 0.13 14.68 12.26
CA VAL A 246 -0.42 13.37 11.91
C VAL A 246 -1.77 13.52 11.21
N GLY A 247 -2.28 12.45 10.61
CA GLY A 247 -3.64 12.38 10.09
C GLY A 247 -4.66 12.39 11.23
N ALA A 248 -5.76 13.13 11.07
CA ALA A 248 -6.77 13.30 12.12
C ALA A 248 -7.36 11.96 12.63
N ALA A 249 -7.37 10.92 11.81
CA ALA A 249 -7.85 9.58 12.19
C ALA A 249 -6.95 8.87 13.21
N HIS A 250 -5.66 9.21 13.28
CA HIS A 250 -4.68 8.58 14.18
C HIS A 250 -4.64 9.21 15.59
N VAL A 251 -5.01 10.50 15.71
CA VAL A 251 -4.89 11.26 16.97
C VAL A 251 -5.55 10.56 18.17
N GLY A 252 -6.80 10.11 18.01
CA GLY A 252 -7.55 9.46 19.09
C GLY A 252 -7.04 8.07 19.47
N GLY A 253 -6.39 7.36 18.56
CA GLY A 253 -5.80 6.05 18.82
C GLY A 253 -4.41 6.15 19.44
N MET A 254 -3.58 7.06 18.93
CA MET A 254 -2.22 7.34 19.43
C MET A 254 -2.20 7.81 20.88
N THR A 255 -3.08 8.74 21.24
CA THR A 255 -3.17 9.28 22.61
C THR A 255 -3.46 8.21 23.66
N LYS A 256 -4.15 7.12 23.29
CA LYS A 256 -4.39 5.96 24.17
C LYS A 256 -3.14 5.08 24.39
N GLN A 257 -2.09 5.27 23.61
CA GLN A 257 -0.85 4.50 23.68
C GLN A 257 0.25 5.19 24.49
N ILE A 258 0.01 6.40 25.01
CA ILE A 258 0.98 7.14 25.82
C ILE A 258 1.48 6.30 27.01
N GLY A 259 2.80 6.32 27.23
CA GLY A 259 3.49 5.58 28.28
C GLY A 259 3.55 4.06 28.08
N ARG A 260 3.01 3.51 26.99
CA ARG A 260 3.08 2.07 26.71
C ARG A 260 4.39 1.72 25.99
N LYS A 261 5.14 0.78 26.57
CA LYS A 261 6.31 0.20 25.91
C LYS A 261 5.90 -0.53 24.63
N THR A 262 6.39 -0.05 23.50
CA THR A 262 6.12 -0.60 22.18
C THR A 262 7.41 -1.13 21.57
N ASP A 263 7.39 -2.38 21.11
CA ASP A 263 8.49 -2.96 20.33
C ASP A 263 8.37 -2.51 18.87
N ARG A 264 8.98 -1.36 18.55
CA ARG A 264 8.96 -0.79 17.20
C ARG A 264 9.64 -1.71 16.17
N ASP A 265 10.66 -2.48 16.56
CA ASP A 265 11.37 -3.39 15.66
C ASP A 265 10.48 -4.57 15.24
N ALA A 266 9.72 -5.13 16.18
CA ALA A 266 8.75 -6.19 15.88
C ALA A 266 7.62 -5.70 14.96
N LEU A 267 7.20 -4.44 15.11
CA LEU A 267 6.18 -3.81 14.26
C LEU A 267 6.72 -3.40 12.88
N ALA A 268 8.02 -3.12 12.76
CA ALA A 268 8.68 -2.80 11.50
C ALA A 268 9.01 -4.05 10.64
N GLN A 269 9.05 -5.24 11.25
CA GLN A 269 9.37 -6.48 10.55
C GLN A 269 8.14 -7.18 9.97
N ILE A 270 8.33 -7.85 8.83
CA ILE A 270 7.30 -8.69 8.19
C ILE A 270 7.33 -10.06 8.87
N PRO A 271 6.21 -10.55 9.42
CA PRO A 271 6.18 -11.85 10.08
C PRO A 271 6.59 -12.95 9.08
N PRO A 272 7.46 -13.91 9.48
CA PRO A 272 7.86 -15.00 8.61
C PRO A 272 6.65 -15.85 8.22
N PRO A 273 6.65 -16.48 7.03
CA PRO A 273 5.54 -17.33 6.61
C PRO A 273 5.32 -18.47 7.61
N GLY A 274 4.07 -18.64 8.05
CA GLY A 274 3.68 -19.71 8.97
C GLY A 274 4.01 -21.11 8.44
N LEU A 275 3.96 -22.11 9.32
CA LEU A 275 4.25 -23.52 9.02
C LEU A 275 3.49 -24.02 7.77
N ALA A 276 2.21 -23.66 7.64
CA ALA A 276 1.40 -24.00 6.47
C ALA A 276 1.97 -23.43 5.17
N GLY A 277 2.45 -22.18 5.16
CA GLY A 277 3.08 -21.56 3.99
C GLY A 277 4.46 -22.16 3.66
N ARG A 278 5.17 -22.71 4.65
CA ARG A 278 6.41 -23.47 4.43
C ARG A 278 6.12 -24.86 3.87
N LEU A 279 5.10 -25.53 4.38
CA LEU A 279 4.73 -26.90 3.98
C LEU A 279 4.05 -26.93 2.61
N LEU A 280 3.19 -25.96 2.30
CA LEU A 280 2.47 -25.85 1.02
C LEU A 280 3.43 -25.79 -0.19
N LYS A 281 4.62 -25.18 0.00
CA LYS A 281 5.68 -25.13 -1.02
C LYS A 281 6.13 -26.51 -1.48
N TRP A 282 6.03 -27.51 -0.61
CA TRP A 282 6.46 -28.88 -0.87
C TRP A 282 5.28 -29.82 -1.13
N ILE A 283 4.13 -29.60 -0.48
CA ILE A 283 2.93 -30.41 -0.68
C ILE A 283 2.50 -30.40 -2.14
N ILE A 284 2.40 -29.23 -2.78
CA ILE A 284 1.90 -29.14 -4.16
C ILE A 284 2.80 -29.92 -5.13
N PRO A 285 4.14 -29.69 -5.19
CA PRO A 285 5.02 -30.52 -6.00
C PRO A 285 4.96 -32.00 -5.64
N ALA A 286 4.90 -32.34 -4.34
CA ALA A 286 4.84 -33.73 -3.90
C ALA A 286 3.56 -34.45 -4.34
N ILE A 287 2.40 -33.78 -4.31
CA ILE A 287 1.13 -34.32 -4.80
C ILE A 287 1.22 -34.57 -6.31
N ILE A 288 1.73 -33.60 -7.07
CA ILE A 288 1.82 -33.73 -8.53
C ILE A 288 2.79 -34.84 -8.90
N LEU A 289 3.98 -34.88 -8.32
CA LEU A 289 4.96 -35.96 -8.52
C LEU A 289 4.43 -37.32 -8.06
N GLY A 290 3.67 -37.35 -6.96
CA GLY A 290 2.98 -38.53 -6.47
C GLY A 290 1.92 -39.05 -7.45
N ALA A 291 1.13 -38.16 -8.06
CA ALA A 291 0.19 -38.52 -9.11
C ALA A 291 0.90 -39.13 -10.32
N PHE A 292 1.99 -38.52 -10.79
CA PHE A 292 2.81 -39.07 -11.87
C PHE A 292 3.40 -40.45 -11.52
N TYR A 293 3.91 -40.62 -10.31
CA TYR A 293 4.46 -41.89 -9.83
C TYR A 293 3.38 -42.98 -9.73
N TRP A 294 2.20 -42.63 -9.21
CA TRP A 294 1.09 -43.58 -9.09
C TRP A 294 0.56 -43.98 -10.48
N GLY A 295 0.39 -43.03 -11.39
CA GLY A 295 0.01 -43.32 -12.77
C GLY A 295 1.03 -44.19 -13.50
N PHE A 296 2.32 -43.97 -13.24
CA PHE A 296 3.40 -44.82 -13.77
C PHE A 296 3.35 -46.27 -13.26
N THR A 297 3.01 -46.47 -11.99
CA THR A 297 2.93 -47.83 -11.41
C THR A 297 1.65 -48.58 -11.77
N LYS A 298 0.55 -47.86 -12.05
CA LYS A 298 -0.77 -48.42 -12.43
C LYS A 298 -0.91 -48.76 -13.91
N HIS A 299 -0.28 -47.97 -14.79
CA HIS A 299 -0.47 -48.09 -16.22
C HIS A 299 0.88 -48.26 -16.95
N GLN A 300 1.01 -49.33 -17.73
CA GLN A 300 2.23 -49.57 -18.52
C GLN A 300 2.38 -48.48 -19.61
N GLY A 301 3.49 -47.73 -19.58
CA GLY A 301 4.07 -46.95 -20.69
C GLY A 301 3.20 -45.86 -21.35
N GLU A 302 2.15 -46.24 -22.08
CA GLU A 302 1.37 -45.36 -22.96
C GLU A 302 0.56 -44.31 -22.17
N ASN A 303 -0.08 -44.70 -21.07
CA ASN A 303 -0.85 -43.76 -20.25
C ASN A 303 0.05 -42.75 -19.51
N PHE A 304 1.28 -43.13 -19.15
CA PHE A 304 2.23 -42.21 -18.53
C PHE A 304 2.60 -41.07 -19.49
N VAL A 305 2.82 -41.38 -20.77
CA VAL A 305 3.08 -40.38 -21.81
C VAL A 305 1.88 -39.43 -21.95
N HIS A 306 0.65 -39.95 -21.93
CA HIS A 306 -0.56 -39.13 -21.94
C HIS A 306 -0.68 -38.22 -20.72
N MET A 307 -0.28 -38.66 -19.53
CA MET A 307 -0.24 -37.82 -18.33
C MET A 307 0.78 -36.69 -18.46
N VAL A 308 1.95 -36.97 -19.05
CA VAL A 308 2.96 -35.94 -19.31
C VAL A 308 2.43 -34.90 -20.29
N TYR A 309 1.77 -35.32 -21.37
CA TYR A 309 1.11 -34.39 -22.29
C TYR A 309 -0.02 -33.61 -21.61
N ALA A 310 -0.83 -34.27 -20.79
CA ALA A 310 -1.92 -33.65 -20.05
C ALA A 310 -1.41 -32.53 -19.12
N TRP A 311 -0.20 -32.64 -18.59
CA TRP A 311 0.42 -31.57 -17.81
C TRP A 311 1.07 -30.50 -18.68
N ILE A 312 1.92 -30.88 -19.63
CA ILE A 312 2.72 -29.94 -20.40
C ILE A 312 1.85 -29.08 -21.31
N LEU A 313 0.88 -29.69 -22.02
CA LEU A 313 0.16 -29.02 -23.11
C LEU A 313 -0.70 -27.86 -22.62
N PRO A 314 -1.57 -28.01 -21.60
CA PRO A 314 -2.38 -26.88 -21.12
C PRO A 314 -1.52 -25.77 -20.52
N ASN A 315 -0.47 -26.12 -19.77
CA ASN A 315 0.48 -25.15 -19.20
C ASN A 315 1.16 -24.32 -20.30
N ALA A 316 1.68 -24.98 -21.33
CA ALA A 316 2.39 -24.35 -22.42
C ALA A 316 1.46 -23.48 -23.28
N VAL A 317 0.30 -24.02 -23.68
CA VAL A 317 -0.64 -23.35 -24.59
C VAL A 317 -1.28 -22.14 -23.93
N VAL A 318 -1.85 -22.28 -22.73
CA VAL A 318 -2.58 -21.17 -22.09
C VAL A 318 -1.63 -20.04 -21.71
N ALA A 319 -0.44 -20.36 -21.17
CA ALA A 319 0.58 -19.36 -20.87
C ALA A 319 1.09 -18.67 -22.15
N GLY A 320 1.37 -19.41 -23.21
CA GLY A 320 1.80 -18.87 -24.49
C GLY A 320 0.76 -17.94 -25.11
N VAL A 321 -0.51 -18.37 -25.16
CA VAL A 321 -1.62 -17.59 -25.72
C VAL A 321 -1.85 -16.31 -24.93
N LEU A 322 -1.94 -16.35 -23.60
CA LEU A 322 -2.15 -15.13 -22.82
C LEU A 322 -0.94 -14.19 -22.88
N THR A 323 0.29 -14.72 -22.94
CA THR A 323 1.49 -13.90 -23.18
C THR A 323 1.44 -13.22 -24.54
N LEU A 324 0.95 -13.92 -25.57
CA LEU A 324 0.79 -13.39 -26.92
C LEU A 324 -0.32 -12.32 -26.99
N VAL A 325 -1.48 -12.57 -26.36
CA VAL A 325 -2.62 -11.63 -26.29
C VAL A 325 -2.22 -10.38 -25.51
N ALA A 326 -1.43 -10.53 -24.44
CA ALA A 326 -0.81 -9.41 -23.75
C ALA A 326 0.21 -8.66 -24.62
N GLY A 327 0.55 -9.16 -25.81
CA GLY A 327 1.49 -8.64 -26.79
C GLY A 327 2.96 -8.73 -26.35
N GLY A 328 3.30 -9.81 -25.66
CA GLY A 328 4.68 -10.19 -25.39
C GLY A 328 5.46 -10.41 -26.68
N LYS A 329 6.77 -10.17 -26.65
CA LYS A 329 7.63 -10.45 -27.81
C LYS A 329 7.71 -11.96 -28.05
N LEU A 330 8.03 -12.35 -29.29
CA LEU A 330 8.05 -13.76 -29.70
C LEU A 330 8.90 -14.66 -28.77
N LEU A 331 10.07 -14.17 -28.36
CA LEU A 331 10.94 -14.91 -27.43
C LEU A 331 10.33 -15.02 -26.02
N SER A 332 9.56 -14.02 -25.57
CA SER A 332 8.84 -14.07 -24.30
C SER A 332 7.67 -15.05 -24.35
N VAL A 333 6.97 -15.14 -25.49
CA VAL A 333 5.93 -16.16 -25.74
C VAL A 333 6.56 -17.57 -25.73
N ALA A 334 7.67 -17.76 -26.44
CA ALA A 334 8.42 -19.03 -26.41
C ALA A 334 8.90 -19.37 -24.98
N THR A 335 9.38 -18.37 -24.24
CA THR A 335 9.76 -18.52 -22.83
C THR A 335 8.57 -18.95 -21.98
N ALA A 336 7.38 -18.38 -22.18
CA ALA A 336 6.17 -18.77 -21.45
C ALA A 336 5.79 -20.23 -21.72
N ILE A 337 5.83 -20.65 -22.99
CA ILE A 337 5.54 -22.02 -23.43
C ILE A 337 6.47 -23.04 -22.74
N VAL A 338 7.77 -22.74 -22.65
CA VAL A 338 8.77 -23.64 -22.07
C VAL A 338 8.80 -23.57 -20.53
N ALA A 339 8.76 -22.36 -19.98
CA ALA A 339 8.90 -22.16 -18.54
C ALA A 339 7.64 -22.58 -17.77
N SER A 340 6.45 -22.39 -18.33
CA SER A 340 5.18 -22.64 -17.64
C SER A 340 5.07 -24.07 -17.09
N PRO A 341 5.23 -25.16 -17.87
CA PRO A 341 5.12 -26.53 -17.35
C PRO A 341 6.06 -26.86 -16.18
N ILE A 342 7.24 -26.22 -16.14
CA ILE A 342 8.27 -26.42 -15.12
C ILE A 342 7.95 -25.58 -13.88
N THR A 343 7.62 -24.31 -14.09
CA THR A 343 7.36 -23.33 -13.03
C THR A 343 6.05 -23.62 -12.29
N SER A 344 5.04 -24.15 -12.97
CA SER A 344 3.78 -24.59 -12.37
C SER A 344 3.94 -25.70 -11.32
N LEU A 345 5.01 -26.49 -11.38
CA LEU A 345 5.33 -27.51 -10.37
C LEU A 345 5.90 -26.90 -9.08
N ASN A 346 6.41 -25.66 -9.14
CA ASN A 346 7.06 -25.00 -8.03
C ASN A 346 6.41 -23.63 -7.73
N PRO A 347 5.59 -23.52 -6.67
CA PRO A 347 4.93 -22.27 -6.32
C PRO A 347 5.89 -21.13 -5.94
N THR A 348 7.19 -21.40 -5.80
CA THR A 348 8.20 -20.38 -5.55
C THR A 348 8.72 -19.69 -6.81
N ILE A 349 8.59 -20.29 -8.00
CA ILE A 349 9.04 -19.68 -9.26
C ILE A 349 7.85 -19.69 -10.21
N GLY A 350 7.16 -18.57 -10.38
CA GLY A 350 6.08 -18.42 -11.38
C GLY A 350 6.60 -18.07 -12.77
N ALA A 351 5.89 -18.53 -13.80
CA ALA A 351 6.23 -18.32 -15.21
C ALA A 351 6.49 -16.84 -15.56
N GLY A 352 5.67 -15.93 -15.02
CA GLY A 352 5.81 -14.49 -15.26
C GLY A 352 7.12 -13.88 -14.78
N MET A 353 7.81 -14.46 -13.80
CA MET A 353 9.14 -13.95 -13.42
C MET A 353 10.16 -14.20 -14.52
N VAL A 354 10.16 -15.40 -15.10
CA VAL A 354 11.08 -15.77 -16.18
C VAL A 354 10.73 -14.99 -17.46
N VAL A 355 9.45 -14.99 -17.81
CA VAL A 355 8.94 -14.26 -18.99
C VAL A 355 9.15 -12.75 -18.85
N GLY A 356 8.91 -12.19 -17.66
CA GLY A 356 9.12 -10.77 -17.38
C GLY A 356 10.58 -10.36 -17.50
N LEU A 357 11.53 -11.19 -17.04
CA LEU A 357 12.96 -10.93 -17.22
C LEU A 357 13.36 -10.92 -18.70
N VAL A 358 12.87 -11.89 -19.48
CA VAL A 358 13.12 -11.95 -20.93
C VAL A 358 12.48 -10.76 -21.65
N GLU A 359 11.23 -10.42 -21.32
CA GLU A 359 10.53 -9.27 -21.90
C GLU A 359 11.22 -7.95 -21.56
N ALA A 360 11.70 -7.79 -20.32
CA ALA A 360 12.49 -6.63 -19.90
C ALA A 360 13.81 -6.53 -20.66
N TRP A 361 14.53 -7.65 -20.80
CA TRP A 361 15.77 -7.70 -21.57
C TRP A 361 15.55 -7.31 -23.04
N LEU A 362 14.44 -7.74 -23.64
CA LEU A 362 14.12 -7.42 -25.03
C LEU A 362 13.61 -5.98 -25.21
N ARG A 363 12.81 -5.46 -24.28
CA ARG A 363 12.24 -4.09 -24.39
C ARG A 363 13.22 -3.01 -23.96
N LYS A 364 14.22 -3.34 -23.12
CA LYS A 364 15.21 -2.41 -22.58
C LYS A 364 14.55 -1.13 -22.05
N PRO A 365 13.60 -1.27 -21.10
CA PRO A 365 12.88 -0.13 -20.54
C PRO A 365 13.88 0.86 -19.95
N THR A 366 13.68 2.13 -20.25
CA THR A 366 14.52 3.21 -19.74
C THR A 366 13.96 3.75 -18.43
N VAL A 367 14.81 4.48 -17.73
CA VAL A 367 14.41 5.27 -16.57
C VAL A 367 13.29 6.25 -16.92
N GLU A 368 13.36 6.88 -18.09
CA GLU A 368 12.34 7.83 -18.58
C GLU A 368 10.96 7.16 -18.76
N ASP A 369 10.92 5.90 -19.21
CA ASP A 369 9.68 5.13 -19.32
C ASP A 369 9.01 4.94 -17.95
N CYS A 370 9.80 4.71 -16.89
CA CYS A 370 9.29 4.63 -15.52
C CYS A 370 8.72 5.97 -15.03
N GLU A 371 9.33 7.09 -15.40
CA GLU A 371 8.88 8.43 -15.00
C GLU A 371 7.56 8.82 -15.66
N LYS A 372 7.44 8.53 -16.96
CA LYS A 372 6.21 8.79 -17.73
C LYS A 372 5.04 7.97 -17.20
N LEU A 373 5.32 6.83 -16.59
CA LEU A 373 4.30 5.90 -16.12
C LEU A 373 3.31 6.52 -15.14
N GLY A 374 3.79 7.39 -14.24
CA GLY A 374 2.91 8.06 -13.29
C GLY A 374 1.91 9.05 -13.91
N LYS A 375 2.15 9.49 -15.16
CA LYS A 375 1.21 10.32 -15.93
C LYS A 375 0.42 9.49 -16.93
N GLU A 376 1.09 8.53 -17.58
CA GLU A 376 0.51 7.69 -18.63
C GLU A 376 -0.44 6.62 -18.10
N VAL A 377 -0.30 6.20 -16.83
CA VAL A 377 -1.20 5.23 -16.19
C VAL A 377 -2.64 5.73 -16.05
N ASN A 378 -2.84 7.05 -16.08
CA ASN A 378 -4.17 7.68 -16.01
C ASN A 378 -4.98 7.49 -17.30
N THR A 379 -4.36 6.93 -18.35
CA THR A 379 -5.04 6.61 -19.60
C THR A 379 -4.75 5.17 -20.00
N TRP A 380 -5.78 4.46 -20.48
CA TRP A 380 -5.62 3.09 -20.96
C TRP A 380 -4.55 2.97 -22.06
N SER A 381 -4.54 3.93 -22.99
CA SER A 381 -3.56 3.97 -24.09
C SER A 381 -2.14 4.20 -23.60
N GLY A 382 -1.94 5.11 -22.64
CA GLY A 382 -0.62 5.37 -22.05
C GLY A 382 -0.09 4.16 -21.28
N PHE A 383 -0.92 3.58 -20.42
CA PHE A 383 -0.58 2.36 -19.70
C PHE A 383 -0.23 1.20 -20.64
N TRP A 384 -0.96 1.03 -21.74
CA TRP A 384 -0.68 -0.03 -22.70
C TRP A 384 0.56 0.23 -23.56
N ARG A 385 0.93 1.49 -23.84
CA ARG A 385 2.07 1.82 -24.72
C ARG A 385 3.41 1.87 -23.99
N ASN A 386 3.39 2.20 -22.70
CA ASN A 386 4.61 2.38 -21.92
C ASN A 386 5.46 1.09 -21.82
N PRO A 387 6.75 1.09 -22.23
CA PRO A 387 7.59 -0.10 -22.21
C PRO A 387 7.68 -0.81 -20.86
N PHE A 388 7.63 -0.07 -19.75
CA PHE A 388 7.64 -0.64 -18.41
C PHE A 388 6.34 -1.36 -18.09
N SER A 389 5.19 -0.71 -18.29
CA SER A 389 3.87 -1.34 -18.10
C SER A 389 3.71 -2.59 -18.96
N ARG A 390 4.20 -2.57 -20.21
CA ARG A 390 4.19 -3.74 -21.11
C ARG A 390 4.82 -4.97 -20.47
N ILE A 391 6.00 -4.81 -19.86
CA ILE A 391 6.73 -5.92 -19.22
C ILE A 391 5.87 -6.53 -18.11
N LEU A 392 5.25 -5.68 -17.29
CA LEU A 392 4.43 -6.13 -16.17
C LEU A 392 3.16 -6.84 -16.65
N ILE A 393 2.45 -6.28 -17.64
CA ILE A 393 1.25 -6.89 -18.24
C ILE A 393 1.59 -8.28 -18.80
N VAL A 394 2.70 -8.39 -19.54
CA VAL A 394 3.15 -9.66 -20.13
C VAL A 394 3.53 -10.68 -19.05
N ALA A 395 4.24 -10.25 -17.99
CA ALA A 395 4.59 -11.11 -16.87
C ALA A 395 3.35 -11.60 -16.08
N VAL A 396 2.38 -10.73 -15.85
CA VAL A 396 1.12 -11.08 -15.17
C VAL A 396 0.31 -12.05 -16.02
N ALA A 397 0.15 -11.77 -17.33
CA ALA A 397 -0.57 -12.65 -18.25
C ALA A 397 0.06 -14.05 -18.33
N ALA A 398 1.39 -14.15 -18.38
CA ALA A 398 2.10 -15.42 -18.34
C ALA A 398 1.86 -16.19 -17.03
N THR A 399 1.79 -15.48 -15.89
CA THR A 399 1.52 -16.09 -14.57
C THR A 399 0.09 -16.61 -14.48
N ILE A 400 -0.89 -15.81 -14.93
CA ILE A 400 -2.29 -16.22 -14.98
C ILE A 400 -2.45 -17.44 -15.90
N GLY A 401 -1.82 -17.42 -17.07
CA GLY A 401 -1.90 -18.53 -18.01
C GLY A 401 -1.24 -19.80 -17.51
N SER A 402 -0.12 -19.70 -16.80
CA SER A 402 0.51 -20.83 -16.11
C SER A 402 -0.40 -21.39 -15.02
N ALA A 403 -1.05 -20.54 -14.21
CA ALA A 403 -1.97 -21.00 -13.17
C ALA A 403 -3.22 -21.71 -13.75
N LEU A 404 -3.84 -21.13 -14.79
CA LEU A 404 -4.98 -21.74 -15.48
C LEU A 404 -4.59 -23.05 -16.17
N GLY A 405 -3.45 -23.06 -16.85
CA GLY A 405 -2.90 -24.26 -17.49
C GLY A 405 -2.58 -25.37 -16.50
N ALA A 406 -2.04 -25.03 -15.32
CA ALA A 406 -1.78 -25.98 -14.24
C ALA A 406 -3.08 -26.58 -13.69
N TYR A 407 -4.12 -25.76 -13.52
CA TYR A 407 -5.44 -26.25 -13.09
C TYR A 407 -6.03 -27.22 -14.11
N ILE A 408 -6.09 -26.84 -15.39
CA ILE A 408 -6.60 -27.69 -16.48
C ILE A 408 -5.77 -28.97 -16.57
N GLY A 409 -4.43 -28.85 -16.56
CA GLY A 409 -3.53 -29.99 -16.64
C GLY A 409 -3.65 -30.93 -15.46
N ALA A 410 -3.80 -30.41 -14.23
CA ALA A 410 -4.05 -31.23 -13.05
C ALA A 410 -5.35 -32.02 -13.18
N THR A 411 -6.45 -31.38 -13.61
CA THR A 411 -7.73 -32.06 -13.81
C THR A 411 -7.64 -33.15 -14.87
N TRP A 412 -6.92 -32.89 -15.96
CA TRP A 412 -6.74 -33.89 -17.02
C TRP A 412 -5.85 -35.06 -16.54
N VAL A 413 -4.75 -34.79 -15.84
CA VAL A 413 -3.93 -35.85 -15.22
C VAL A 413 -4.77 -36.72 -14.30
N LEU A 414 -5.64 -36.13 -13.46
CA LEU A 414 -6.52 -36.89 -12.57
C LEU A 414 -7.50 -37.81 -13.31
N THR A 415 -7.96 -37.45 -14.51
CA THR A 415 -8.81 -38.34 -15.33
C THR A 415 -8.05 -39.51 -15.97
N LEU A 416 -6.72 -39.44 -15.99
CA LEU A 416 -5.83 -40.48 -16.55
C LEU A 416 -5.19 -41.37 -15.47
N LEU A 417 -5.35 -41.00 -14.20
CA LEU A 417 -5.09 -41.85 -13.05
C LEU A 417 -6.17 -42.95 -13.01
#